data_AF-E7FPC3-F1
#
_entry.id   AF-E7FPC3-F1
#
_cell.length_a   1.000
_cell.length_b   1.000
_cell.length_c   1.000
_cell.angle_alpha   90.00
_cell.angle_beta   90.00
_cell.angle_gamma   90.00
#
_symmetry.space_group_name_H-M   'P 1'
#
loop_
_entity.id
_entity.type
_entity.pdbx_description
1 polymer ?
#
loop_
_entity_poly.entity_id
_entity_poly.type
_entity_poly.pdbx_seq_one_letter_code
_entity_poly.pdbx_strand_id
1 'polypeptide(L)'
;MELKVLGQEKIGQYEFTGIEGGFGENKRAMLVKDIAAIHGSTVKRINELINRNRPRFLTGIDILDLKIEKSMVVLNDLKFSKIEVNNANNIYMLSERGYAKLLKILEDDTAWDIYDELVDNYFNMRQAIKADNKALVANKRLAIMEENAKTRKANLLYKIAMATESQSSAQSMLALAAKELTGEMTIPVMKRKEYSATEVGEKLGISAQKVGKIANQLGIKAEQPGQNRFGRWANSKSRYSDKEVAQWLYYQAGVNKIAEFLREG
;
A
#
# COMPACT_ATOMS: atom_id res chain seq x y z
N MET A 1 -33.19 -14.14 -23.55
CA MET A 1 -31.98 -13.59 -22.90
C MET A 1 -31.31 -14.69 -22.09
N GLU A 2 -30.21 -15.20 -22.61
CA GLU A 2 -29.45 -16.29 -22.00
C GLU A 2 -28.57 -15.72 -20.88
N LEU A 3 -28.56 -16.38 -19.72
CA LEU A 3 -27.67 -16.08 -18.61
C LEU A 3 -26.72 -17.26 -18.48
N LYS A 4 -25.43 -16.97 -18.42
CA LYS A 4 -24.39 -17.98 -18.25
C LYS A 4 -23.67 -17.72 -16.94
N VAL A 5 -23.66 -18.71 -16.06
CA VAL A 5 -22.86 -18.67 -14.84
C VAL A 5 -21.41 -18.95 -15.23
N LEU A 6 -20.52 -17.98 -15.02
CA LEU A 6 -19.10 -18.09 -15.35
C LEU A 6 -18.29 -18.80 -14.24
N GLY A 7 -18.86 -18.92 -13.04
CA GLY A 7 -18.20 -19.49 -11.87
C GLY A 7 -17.81 -18.43 -10.85
N GLN A 8 -16.70 -18.62 -10.14
CA GLN A 8 -16.18 -17.66 -9.18
C GLN A 8 -15.30 -16.63 -9.89
N GLU A 9 -15.67 -15.36 -9.79
CA GLU A 9 -14.89 -14.21 -10.27
C GLU A 9 -14.37 -13.38 -9.10
N LYS A 10 -13.43 -12.47 -9.38
CA LYS A 10 -12.82 -11.58 -8.38
C LYS A 10 -12.98 -10.11 -8.74
N ILE A 11 -13.23 -9.29 -7.73
CA ILE A 11 -13.07 -7.84 -7.77
C ILE A 11 -12.27 -7.41 -6.54
N GLY A 12 -11.12 -6.78 -6.76
CA GLY A 12 -10.10 -6.62 -5.72
C GLY A 12 -9.77 -7.96 -5.04
N GLN A 13 -10.04 -8.03 -3.74
CA GLN A 13 -9.83 -9.22 -2.89
C GLN A 13 -11.07 -10.11 -2.71
N TYR A 14 -12.21 -9.71 -3.27
CA TYR A 14 -13.49 -10.36 -3.04
C TYR A 14 -13.84 -11.35 -4.14
N GLU A 15 -14.38 -12.50 -3.74
CA GLU A 15 -14.88 -13.53 -4.65
C GLU A 15 -16.41 -13.45 -4.75
N PHE A 16 -16.94 -13.54 -5.97
CA PHE A 16 -18.38 -13.52 -6.23
C PHE A 16 -18.75 -14.46 -7.37
N THR A 17 -20.04 -14.72 -7.54
CA THR A 17 -20.52 -15.54 -8.67
C THR A 17 -20.58 -14.67 -9.92
N GLY A 18 -19.64 -14.87 -10.86
CA GLY A 18 -19.63 -14.20 -12.15
C GLY A 18 -20.78 -14.67 -13.03
N ILE A 19 -21.54 -13.72 -13.56
CA ILE A 19 -22.63 -13.98 -14.50
C ILE A 19 -22.36 -13.19 -15.77
N GLU A 20 -22.51 -13.85 -16.91
CA GLU A 20 -22.49 -13.23 -18.23
C GLU A 20 -23.88 -13.27 -18.86
N GLY A 21 -24.20 -12.21 -19.60
CA GLY A 21 -25.50 -12.03 -20.20
C GLY A 21 -26.40 -11.17 -19.32
N GLY A 22 -27.69 -11.10 -19.63
CA GLY A 22 -28.61 -10.25 -18.85
C GLY A 22 -28.59 -8.77 -19.25
N PHE A 23 -27.44 -8.25 -19.68
CA PHE A 23 -27.30 -6.85 -20.11
C PHE A 23 -26.72 -6.71 -21.53
N GLY A 24 -26.61 -7.82 -22.24
CA GLY A 24 -25.99 -7.94 -23.56
C GLY A 24 -24.99 -9.10 -23.61
N GLU A 25 -24.57 -9.48 -24.81
CA GLU A 25 -23.53 -10.49 -25.02
C GLU A 25 -22.19 -10.00 -24.42
N ASN A 26 -21.46 -10.90 -23.74
CA ASN A 26 -20.20 -10.58 -23.05
C ASN A 26 -20.30 -9.47 -21.99
N LYS A 27 -21.51 -9.17 -21.48
CA LYS A 27 -21.70 -8.22 -20.38
C LYS A 27 -21.73 -8.95 -19.06
N ARG A 28 -20.82 -8.54 -18.17
CA ARG A 28 -20.74 -9.07 -16.80
C ARG A 28 -21.82 -8.47 -15.91
N ALA A 29 -22.28 -9.29 -14.99
CA ALA A 29 -23.30 -8.97 -14.01
C ALA A 29 -22.97 -9.58 -12.65
N MET A 30 -23.49 -8.96 -11.60
CA MET A 30 -23.31 -9.40 -10.22
C MET A 30 -24.66 -9.40 -9.50
N LEU A 31 -24.89 -10.41 -8.65
CA LEU A 31 -26.09 -10.49 -7.84
C LEU A 31 -25.97 -9.58 -6.62
N VAL A 32 -27.09 -8.98 -6.21
CA VAL A 32 -27.12 -8.16 -5.00
C VAL A 32 -26.74 -8.95 -3.74
N LYS A 33 -26.94 -10.27 -3.70
CA LYS A 33 -26.46 -11.10 -2.58
C LYS A 33 -24.95 -11.12 -2.45
N ASP A 34 -24.23 -11.12 -3.57
CA ASP A 34 -22.77 -11.10 -3.58
C ASP A 34 -22.27 -9.69 -3.25
N ILE A 35 -22.92 -8.65 -3.80
CA ILE A 35 -22.64 -7.25 -3.44
C ILE A 35 -22.80 -7.03 -1.93
N ALA A 36 -23.88 -7.56 -1.33
CA ALA A 36 -24.09 -7.45 0.11
C ALA A 36 -22.94 -8.09 0.89
N ALA A 37 -22.44 -9.26 0.46
CA ALA A 37 -21.31 -9.91 1.09
C ALA A 37 -20.00 -9.09 0.97
N ILE A 38 -19.73 -8.52 -0.21
CA ILE A 38 -18.55 -7.67 -0.47
C ILE A 38 -18.52 -6.47 0.49
N HIS A 39 -19.65 -5.78 0.64
CA HIS A 39 -19.77 -4.57 1.46
C HIS A 39 -20.11 -4.85 2.93
N GLY A 40 -20.04 -6.11 3.39
CA GLY A 40 -20.38 -6.47 4.78
C GLY A 40 -21.80 -6.05 5.20
N SER A 41 -22.74 -6.06 4.25
CA SER A 41 -24.10 -5.54 4.39
C SER A 41 -25.14 -6.66 4.21
N THR A 42 -26.42 -6.33 4.38
CA THR A 42 -27.51 -7.29 4.18
C THR A 42 -28.17 -7.07 2.83
N VAL A 43 -28.62 -8.17 2.18
CA VAL A 43 -29.39 -8.11 0.93
C VAL A 43 -30.59 -7.17 1.06
N LYS A 44 -31.26 -7.20 2.22
CA LYS A 44 -32.37 -6.31 2.54
C LYS A 44 -31.97 -4.84 2.47
N ARG A 45 -30.88 -4.44 3.13
CA ARG A 45 -30.38 -3.06 3.11
C ARG A 45 -29.99 -2.62 1.70
N ILE A 46 -29.30 -3.46 0.93
CA ILE A 46 -28.92 -3.12 -0.44
C ILE A 46 -30.17 -2.93 -1.33
N ASN A 47 -31.14 -3.84 -1.23
CA ASN A 47 -32.41 -3.72 -1.96
C ASN A 47 -33.17 -2.44 -1.57
N GLU A 48 -33.21 -2.07 -0.29
CA GLU A 48 -33.82 -0.82 0.17
C GLU A 48 -33.14 0.42 -0.45
N LEU A 49 -31.80 0.44 -0.50
CA LEU A 49 -31.04 1.54 -1.11
C LEU A 49 -31.30 1.66 -2.62
N ILE A 50 -31.31 0.53 -3.32
CA ILE A 50 -31.66 0.46 -4.75
C ILE A 50 -33.08 0.97 -4.97
N ASN A 51 -34.05 0.51 -4.18
CA ASN A 51 -35.46 0.85 -4.34
C ASN A 51 -35.72 2.34 -4.08
N ARG A 52 -35.11 2.92 -3.04
CA ARG A 52 -35.18 4.37 -2.77
C ARG A 52 -34.61 5.22 -3.90
N ASN A 53 -33.66 4.66 -4.65
CA ASN A 53 -33.00 5.34 -5.77
C ASN A 53 -33.40 4.78 -7.13
N ARG A 54 -34.50 4.02 -7.22
CA ARG A 54 -34.87 3.25 -8.42
C ARG A 54 -34.90 4.07 -9.72
N PRO A 55 -35.35 5.35 -9.74
CA PRO A 55 -35.31 6.19 -10.95
C PRO A 55 -33.91 6.42 -11.53
N ARG A 56 -32.84 6.23 -10.74
CA ARG A 56 -31.45 6.36 -11.21
C ARG A 56 -30.96 5.13 -11.99
N PHE A 57 -31.65 3.99 -11.88
CA PHE A 57 -31.27 2.74 -12.54
C PHE A 57 -32.15 2.48 -13.76
N LEU A 58 -31.54 2.21 -14.91
CA LEU A 58 -32.25 1.85 -16.14
C LEU A 58 -32.44 0.34 -16.19
N THR A 59 -33.69 -0.12 -16.32
CA THR A 59 -34.00 -1.55 -16.45
C THR A 59 -33.37 -2.11 -17.73
N GLY A 60 -32.75 -3.28 -17.64
CA GLY A 60 -32.09 -3.94 -18.77
C GLY A 60 -30.74 -3.34 -19.18
N ILE A 61 -30.30 -2.26 -18.53
CA ILE A 61 -28.97 -1.64 -18.74
C ILE A 61 -28.17 -1.66 -17.43
N ASP A 62 -28.77 -1.21 -16.33
CA ASP A 62 -28.14 -1.13 -15.02
C ASP A 62 -28.60 -2.25 -14.09
N ILE A 63 -29.90 -2.59 -14.15
CA ILE A 63 -30.54 -3.50 -13.20
C ILE A 63 -31.54 -4.41 -13.89
N LEU A 64 -31.63 -5.65 -13.39
CA LEU A 64 -32.68 -6.61 -13.68
C LEU A 64 -33.23 -7.19 -12.39
N ASP A 65 -34.55 -7.46 -12.37
CA ASP A 65 -35.18 -8.25 -11.31
C ASP A 65 -35.42 -9.67 -11.81
N LEU A 66 -34.57 -10.60 -11.37
CA LEU A 66 -34.65 -11.99 -11.79
C LEU A 66 -35.90 -12.70 -11.26
N LYS A 67 -36.57 -12.15 -10.23
CA LYS A 67 -37.83 -12.72 -9.74
C LYS A 67 -38.98 -12.51 -10.74
N ILE A 68 -38.93 -11.44 -11.53
CA ILE A 68 -39.93 -11.11 -12.55
C ILE A 68 -39.52 -11.68 -13.91
N GLU A 69 -38.23 -11.58 -14.25
CA GLU A 69 -37.72 -11.79 -15.60
C GLU A 69 -37.31 -13.25 -15.92
N LYS A 70 -37.21 -14.15 -14.92
CA LYS A 70 -36.59 -15.48 -15.11
C LYS A 70 -37.39 -16.64 -14.51
N SER A 71 -37.18 -17.82 -15.10
CA SER A 71 -37.72 -19.08 -14.63
C SER A 71 -36.96 -19.59 -13.40
N MET A 72 -37.63 -20.40 -12.58
CA MET A 72 -37.07 -21.03 -11.37
C MET A 72 -35.77 -21.80 -11.63
N VAL A 73 -35.59 -22.34 -12.84
CA VAL A 73 -34.41 -23.12 -13.26
C VAL A 73 -33.15 -22.27 -13.20
N VAL A 74 -33.18 -21.06 -13.75
CA VAL A 74 -32.04 -20.13 -13.76
C VAL A 74 -31.68 -19.68 -12.34
N LEU A 75 -32.67 -19.54 -11.45
CA LEU A 75 -32.43 -19.17 -10.05
C LEU A 75 -31.77 -20.30 -9.26
N ASN A 76 -32.09 -21.56 -9.56
CA ASN A 76 -31.42 -22.70 -8.94
C ASN A 76 -29.93 -22.77 -9.34
N ASP A 77 -29.61 -22.53 -10.61
CA ASP A 77 -28.22 -22.51 -11.11
C ASP A 77 -27.41 -21.38 -10.45
N LEU A 78 -28.09 -20.28 -10.12
CA LEU A 78 -27.56 -19.17 -9.34
C LEU A 78 -27.54 -19.42 -7.82
N LYS A 79 -27.77 -20.66 -7.38
CA LYS A 79 -27.76 -21.08 -5.97
C LYS A 79 -28.76 -20.33 -5.10
N PHE A 80 -29.96 -20.05 -5.61
CA PHE A 80 -31.09 -19.66 -4.77
C PHE A 80 -31.93 -20.89 -4.43
N SER A 81 -32.28 -21.06 -3.15
CA SER A 81 -33.27 -22.04 -2.74
C SER A 81 -34.69 -21.58 -3.07
N LYS A 82 -35.62 -22.53 -3.20
CA LYS A 82 -37.04 -22.20 -3.44
C LYS A 82 -37.62 -21.28 -2.36
N ILE A 83 -37.19 -21.46 -1.11
CA ILE A 83 -37.65 -20.66 0.03
C ILE A 83 -37.16 -19.22 -0.09
N GLU A 84 -35.88 -19.02 -0.43
CA GLU A 84 -35.31 -17.68 -0.65
C GLU A 84 -36.03 -16.95 -1.79
N VAL A 85 -36.30 -17.64 -2.91
CA VAL A 85 -37.02 -17.06 -4.04
C VAL A 85 -38.44 -16.65 -3.66
N ASN A 86 -39.17 -17.50 -2.93
CA ASN A 86 -40.53 -17.22 -2.51
C ASN A 86 -40.59 -16.02 -1.55
N ASN A 87 -39.67 -15.95 -0.59
CA ASN A 87 -39.65 -14.91 0.44
C ASN A 87 -39.05 -13.57 -0.03
N ALA A 88 -38.23 -13.55 -1.07
CA ALA A 88 -37.61 -12.32 -1.55
C ALA A 88 -38.61 -11.43 -2.30
N ASN A 89 -38.74 -10.14 -1.97
CA ASN A 89 -39.57 -9.24 -2.77
C ASN A 89 -38.98 -8.98 -4.17
N ASN A 90 -37.65 -8.87 -4.26
CA ASN A 90 -36.90 -8.65 -5.48
C ASN A 90 -35.61 -9.48 -5.44
N ILE A 91 -35.19 -10.00 -6.60
CA ILE A 91 -33.89 -10.65 -6.77
C ILE A 91 -33.12 -9.85 -7.80
N TYR A 92 -32.41 -8.83 -7.32
CA TYR A 92 -31.70 -7.92 -8.20
C TYR A 92 -30.34 -8.46 -8.66
N MET A 93 -30.10 -8.23 -9.94
CA MET A 93 -28.80 -8.39 -10.59
C MET A 93 -28.43 -7.03 -11.21
N LEU A 94 -27.17 -6.63 -11.04
CA LEU A 94 -26.65 -5.37 -11.56
C LEU A 94 -25.61 -5.64 -12.64
N SER A 95 -25.59 -4.81 -13.68
CA SER A 95 -24.44 -4.72 -14.59
C SER A 95 -23.28 -4.00 -13.90
N GLU A 96 -22.09 -4.01 -14.51
CA GLU A 96 -20.95 -3.19 -14.03
C GLU A 96 -21.35 -1.71 -13.88
N ARG A 97 -22.14 -1.17 -14.82
CA ARG A 97 -22.65 0.20 -14.75
C ARG A 97 -23.66 0.40 -13.61
N GLY A 98 -24.55 -0.56 -13.40
CA GLY A 98 -25.50 -0.53 -12.29
C GLY A 98 -24.80 -0.58 -10.94
N TYR A 99 -23.78 -1.43 -10.81
CA TYR A 99 -22.97 -1.51 -9.60
C TYR A 99 -22.22 -0.19 -9.33
N ALA A 100 -21.61 0.42 -10.35
CA ALA A 100 -20.98 1.73 -10.21
C ALA A 100 -21.95 2.83 -9.72
N LYS A 101 -23.23 2.77 -10.09
CA LYS A 101 -24.26 3.67 -9.56
C LYS A 101 -24.58 3.37 -8.09
N LEU A 102 -24.61 2.09 -7.71
CA LEU A 102 -24.84 1.68 -6.33
C LEU A 102 -23.69 2.09 -5.41
N LEU A 103 -22.43 2.03 -5.86
CA LEU A 103 -21.28 2.51 -5.09
C LEU A 103 -21.43 3.96 -4.63
N LYS A 104 -21.99 4.83 -5.50
CA LYS A 104 -22.31 6.22 -5.15
C LYS A 104 -23.38 6.38 -4.05
N ILE A 105 -24.11 5.33 -3.72
CA ILE A 105 -25.18 5.33 -2.71
C ILE A 105 -24.71 4.64 -1.42
N LEU A 106 -23.79 3.67 -1.50
CA LEU A 106 -23.36 2.88 -0.36
C LEU A 106 -22.49 3.67 0.63
N GLU A 107 -21.70 4.62 0.15
CA GLU A 107 -20.86 5.54 0.95
C GLU A 107 -20.04 4.83 2.06
N ASP A 108 -19.57 3.60 1.81
CA ASP A 108 -18.71 2.82 2.72
C ASP A 108 -17.26 2.74 2.23
N ASP A 109 -16.31 2.40 3.11
CA ASP A 109 -14.87 2.33 2.78
C ASP A 109 -14.57 1.36 1.62
N THR A 110 -15.27 0.22 1.58
CA THR A 110 -15.15 -0.75 0.48
C THR A 110 -15.64 -0.17 -0.85
N ALA A 111 -16.67 0.68 -0.82
CA ALA A 111 -17.16 1.37 -2.00
C ALA A 111 -16.15 2.39 -2.53
N TRP A 112 -15.39 3.05 -1.66
CA TRP A 112 -14.29 3.93 -2.07
C TRP A 112 -13.17 3.15 -2.76
N ASP A 113 -12.70 2.05 -2.16
CA ASP A 113 -11.63 1.22 -2.73
C ASP A 113 -12.01 0.68 -4.13
N ILE A 114 -13.23 0.16 -4.27
CA ILE A 114 -13.73 -0.37 -5.55
C ILE A 114 -13.95 0.75 -6.56
N TYR A 115 -14.39 1.94 -6.12
CA TYR A 115 -14.56 3.08 -7.01
C TYR A 115 -13.22 3.55 -7.59
N ASP A 116 -12.17 3.61 -6.76
CA ASP A 116 -10.81 3.96 -7.22
C ASP A 116 -10.29 2.94 -8.24
N GLU A 117 -10.49 1.63 -8.00
CA GLU A 117 -10.12 0.58 -8.96
C GLU A 117 -10.86 0.75 -10.31
N LEU A 118 -12.16 1.06 -10.30
CA LEU A 118 -12.93 1.32 -11.51
C LEU A 118 -12.41 2.54 -12.29
N VAL A 119 -12.06 3.61 -11.58
CA VAL A 119 -11.51 4.84 -12.16
C VAL A 119 -10.14 4.58 -12.78
N ASP A 120 -9.26 3.88 -12.08
CA ASP A 120 -7.94 3.50 -12.56
C ASP A 120 -8.03 2.61 -13.80
N ASN A 121 -8.90 1.61 -13.77
CA ASN A 121 -9.16 0.73 -14.93
C ASN A 121 -9.64 1.52 -16.14
N TYR A 122 -10.52 2.51 -15.95
CA TYR A 122 -10.97 3.39 -17.03
C TYR A 122 -9.81 4.20 -17.63
N PHE A 123 -8.97 4.83 -16.79
CA PHE A 123 -7.83 5.60 -17.28
C PHE A 123 -6.78 4.72 -17.97
N ASN A 124 -6.50 3.53 -17.43
CA ASN A 124 -5.60 2.56 -18.02
C ASN A 124 -6.10 2.09 -19.39
N MET A 125 -7.39 1.74 -19.49
CA MET A 125 -8.01 1.36 -20.76
C MET A 125 -7.97 2.52 -21.76
N ARG A 126 -8.29 3.75 -21.33
CA ARG A 126 -8.24 4.94 -22.19
C ARG A 126 -6.82 5.21 -22.70
N GLN A 127 -5.81 5.01 -21.86
CA GLN A 127 -4.41 5.11 -22.26
C GLN A 127 -4.02 3.98 -23.23
N ALA A 128 -4.48 2.75 -22.99
CA ALA A 128 -4.23 1.61 -23.86
C ALA A 128 -4.85 1.80 -25.26
N ILE A 129 -6.09 2.29 -25.35
CA ILE A 129 -6.76 2.62 -26.62
C ILE A 129 -6.00 3.73 -27.36
N LYS A 130 -5.53 4.76 -26.64
CA LYS A 130 -4.66 5.80 -27.24
C LYS A 130 -3.29 5.27 -27.68
N ALA A 131 -2.84 4.16 -27.11
CA ALA A 131 -1.53 3.58 -27.33
C ALA A 131 -1.51 2.42 -28.34
N ASP A 132 -2.58 2.20 -29.12
CA ASP A 132 -2.75 1.09 -30.07
C ASP A 132 -1.82 1.19 -31.31
N ASN A 133 -0.51 1.28 -31.05
CA ASN A 133 0.61 0.95 -31.93
C ASN A 133 1.28 -0.27 -31.28
N LYS A 134 0.82 -1.48 -31.65
CA LYS A 134 0.93 -2.75 -30.91
C LYS A 134 2.33 -3.14 -30.41
N ALA A 135 3.41 -2.70 -31.06
CA ALA A 135 4.78 -2.95 -30.60
C ALA A 135 5.16 -2.17 -29.33
N LEU A 136 4.56 -0.99 -29.12
CA LEU A 136 4.84 -0.14 -27.98
C LEU A 136 4.15 -0.67 -26.70
N VAL A 137 3.01 -1.35 -26.83
CA VAL A 137 2.21 -1.86 -25.69
C VAL A 137 2.82 -3.10 -25.05
N ALA A 138 3.39 -4.02 -25.84
CA ALA A 138 4.11 -5.17 -25.27
C ALA A 138 5.31 -4.71 -24.44
N ASN A 139 6.07 -3.76 -24.98
CA ASN A 139 7.22 -3.17 -24.30
C ASN A 139 6.81 -2.33 -23.07
N LYS A 140 5.73 -1.56 -23.15
CA LYS A 140 5.22 -0.78 -22.00
C LYS A 140 4.58 -1.65 -20.92
N ARG A 141 3.88 -2.72 -21.28
CA ARG A 141 3.30 -3.66 -20.31
C ARG A 141 4.41 -4.41 -19.57
N LEU A 142 5.43 -4.87 -20.29
CA LEU A 142 6.62 -5.46 -19.67
C LEU A 142 7.30 -4.43 -18.74
N ALA A 143 7.49 -3.19 -19.20
CA ALA A 143 8.08 -2.12 -18.38
C ALA A 143 7.25 -1.82 -17.11
N ILE A 144 5.92 -1.70 -17.22
CA ILE A 144 5.02 -1.48 -16.07
C ILE A 144 5.06 -2.66 -15.10
N MET A 145 5.08 -3.89 -15.61
CA MET A 145 5.16 -5.09 -14.77
C MET A 145 6.52 -5.18 -14.05
N GLU A 146 7.61 -4.84 -14.73
CA GLU A 146 8.95 -4.74 -14.15
C GLU A 146 9.01 -3.61 -13.10
N GLU A 147 8.43 -2.45 -13.37
CA GLU A 147 8.39 -1.30 -12.46
C GLU A 147 7.54 -1.58 -11.21
N ASN A 148 6.39 -2.23 -11.38
CA ASN A 148 5.56 -2.70 -10.26
C ASN A 148 6.24 -3.80 -9.44
N ALA A 149 7.03 -4.67 -10.08
CA ALA A 149 7.83 -5.68 -9.37
C ALA A 149 8.96 -5.03 -8.55
N LYS A 150 9.67 -4.06 -9.15
CA LYS A 150 10.69 -3.23 -8.49
C LYS A 150 10.11 -2.49 -7.28
N THR A 151 8.95 -1.86 -7.44
CA THR A 151 8.27 -1.12 -6.37
C THR A 151 7.87 -2.03 -5.22
N ARG A 152 7.31 -3.22 -5.52
CA ARG A 152 6.96 -4.21 -4.49
C ARG A 152 8.18 -4.72 -3.73
N LYS A 153 9.28 -5.01 -4.45
CA LYS A 153 10.54 -5.43 -3.85
C LYS A 153 11.16 -4.34 -2.98
N ALA A 154 11.17 -3.09 -3.44
CA ALA A 154 11.66 -1.94 -2.68
C ALA A 154 10.83 -1.70 -1.41
N ASN A 155 9.50 -1.81 -1.49
CA ASN A 155 8.62 -1.69 -0.33
C ASN A 155 8.86 -2.81 0.68
N LEU A 156 9.05 -4.05 0.22
CA LEU A 156 9.40 -5.17 1.09
C LEU A 156 10.74 -4.92 1.81
N LEU A 157 11.77 -4.49 1.07
CA LEU A 157 13.08 -4.13 1.64
C LEU A 157 12.97 -2.99 2.66
N TYR A 158 12.16 -1.97 2.38
CA TYR A 158 11.87 -0.89 3.33
C TYR A 158 11.21 -1.41 4.61
N LYS A 159 10.18 -2.26 4.49
CA LYS A 159 9.50 -2.87 5.65
C LYS A 159 10.46 -3.71 6.49
N ILE A 160 11.29 -4.53 5.87
CA ILE A 160 12.30 -5.33 6.59
C ILE A 160 13.34 -4.42 7.26
N ALA A 161 13.74 -3.33 6.59
CA ALA A 161 14.65 -2.34 7.16
C ALA A 161 14.06 -1.62 8.39
N MET A 162 12.75 -1.37 8.41
CA MET A 162 12.06 -0.76 9.55
C MET A 162 11.81 -1.74 10.70
N ALA A 163 11.72 -3.04 10.39
CA ALA A 163 11.50 -4.09 11.39
C ALA A 163 12.80 -4.64 12.01
N THR A 164 13.97 -4.39 11.43
CA THR A 164 15.24 -4.89 11.96
C THR A 164 15.84 -3.96 13.02
N GLU A 165 16.34 -4.54 14.11
CA GLU A 165 17.03 -3.81 15.18
C GLU A 165 18.46 -3.41 14.81
N SER A 166 19.03 -4.04 13.77
CA SER A 166 20.39 -3.78 13.31
C SER A 166 20.42 -2.58 12.37
N GLN A 167 21.00 -1.46 12.83
CA GLN A 167 21.09 -0.26 12.00
C GLN A 167 21.93 -0.46 10.72
N SER A 168 22.95 -1.33 10.72
CA SER A 168 23.73 -1.63 9.51
C SER A 168 22.92 -2.43 8.49
N SER A 169 22.10 -3.37 8.96
CA SER A 169 21.22 -4.18 8.11
C SER A 169 20.08 -3.33 7.54
N ALA A 170 19.48 -2.47 8.36
CA ALA A 170 18.48 -1.50 7.93
C ALA A 170 19.03 -0.59 6.82
N GLN A 171 20.23 -0.03 7.02
CA GLN A 171 20.89 0.81 6.00
C GLN A 171 21.16 0.05 4.70
N SER A 172 21.62 -1.21 4.79
CA SER A 172 21.87 -2.04 3.61
C SER A 172 20.58 -2.33 2.83
N MET A 173 19.47 -2.60 3.51
CA MET A 173 18.18 -2.84 2.86
C MET A 173 17.56 -1.59 2.27
N LEU A 174 17.70 -0.44 2.93
CA LEU A 174 17.28 0.85 2.37
C LEU A 174 18.08 1.22 1.13
N ALA A 175 19.39 0.95 1.12
CA ALA A 175 20.26 1.14 -0.04
C ALA A 175 19.84 0.25 -1.22
N LEU A 176 19.49 -1.01 -0.95
CA LEU A 176 18.97 -1.94 -1.96
C LEU A 176 17.60 -1.51 -2.48
N ALA A 177 16.72 -1.00 -1.61
CA ALA A 177 15.42 -0.48 -2.00
C ALA A 177 15.54 0.75 -2.90
N ALA A 178 16.42 1.70 -2.55
CA ALA A 178 16.70 2.88 -3.35
C ALA A 178 17.27 2.49 -4.73
N LYS A 179 18.25 1.56 -4.75
CA LYS A 179 18.82 1.02 -6.00
C LYS A 179 17.76 0.40 -6.91
N GLU A 180 16.81 -0.34 -6.34
CA GLU A 180 15.74 -0.98 -7.12
C GLU A 180 14.80 0.04 -7.77
N LEU A 181 14.59 1.20 -7.14
CA LEU A 181 13.72 2.27 -7.61
C LEU A 181 14.40 3.22 -8.60
N THR A 182 15.64 3.64 -8.31
CA THR A 182 16.32 4.69 -9.07
C THR A 182 17.40 4.17 -10.02
N GLY A 183 17.77 2.89 -9.93
CA GLY A 183 18.90 2.30 -10.67
C GLY A 183 20.27 2.71 -10.15
N GLU A 184 20.34 3.75 -9.33
CA GLU A 184 21.55 4.24 -8.68
C GLU A 184 21.57 3.79 -7.22
N MET A 185 22.74 3.40 -6.71
CA MET A 185 22.93 3.26 -5.26
C MET A 185 22.96 4.65 -4.61
N THR A 186 21.80 5.30 -4.52
CA THR A 186 21.64 6.47 -3.67
C THR A 186 21.15 5.98 -2.33
N ILE A 187 22.08 5.80 -1.39
CA ILE A 187 21.70 5.68 0.01
C ILE A 187 21.15 7.07 0.37
N PRO A 188 19.86 7.26 0.70
CA PRO A 188 19.51 8.40 1.52
C PRO A 188 20.27 8.13 2.83
N VAL A 189 21.40 8.79 3.01
CA VAL A 189 22.15 8.73 4.27
C VAL A 189 21.20 9.32 5.28
N MET A 190 20.42 8.45 5.93
CA MET A 190 19.66 8.79 7.11
C MET A 190 20.74 9.21 8.09
N LYS A 191 21.00 10.52 8.14
CA LYS A 191 22.03 11.11 9.01
C LYS A 191 21.66 10.65 10.40
N ARG A 192 22.39 9.66 10.93
CA ARG A 192 22.30 9.34 12.34
C ARG A 192 22.60 10.65 13.05
N LYS A 193 21.74 11.04 14.00
CA LYS A 193 21.95 12.30 14.72
C LYS A 193 23.30 12.21 15.41
N GLU A 194 24.22 13.02 14.94
CA GLU A 194 25.60 13.10 15.40
C GLU A 194 25.74 14.29 16.33
N TYR A 195 26.46 14.09 17.42
CA TYR A 195 26.72 15.12 18.40
C TYR A 195 28.23 15.33 18.49
N SER A 196 28.67 16.57 18.38
CA SER A 196 30.01 16.98 18.77
C SER A 196 30.22 16.84 20.28
N ALA A 197 31.47 16.78 20.73
CA ALA A 197 31.78 16.79 22.17
C ALA A 197 31.17 18.00 22.89
N THR A 198 31.00 19.13 22.20
CA THR A 198 30.33 20.33 22.72
C THR A 198 28.84 20.09 22.94
N GLU A 199 28.13 19.57 21.92
CA GLU A 199 26.69 19.30 22.03
C GLU A 199 26.38 18.21 23.06
N VAL A 200 27.25 17.20 23.19
CA VAL A 200 27.15 16.20 24.27
C VAL A 200 27.38 16.85 25.63
N GLY A 201 28.35 17.76 25.72
CA GLY A 201 28.64 18.51 26.94
C GLY A 201 27.46 19.35 27.39
N GLU A 202 26.87 20.12 26.48
CA GLU A 202 25.66 20.92 26.73
C GLU A 202 24.48 20.06 27.21
N LYS A 203 24.27 18.90 26.57
CA LYS A 203 23.21 17.95 26.95
C LYS A 203 23.39 17.35 28.34
N LEU A 204 24.63 17.15 28.78
CA LEU A 204 24.96 16.47 30.02
C LEU A 204 25.44 17.43 31.13
N GLY A 205 25.44 18.74 30.88
CA GLY A 205 25.90 19.75 31.83
C GLY A 205 27.41 19.69 32.13
N ILE A 206 28.24 19.21 31.20
CA ILE A 206 29.69 19.07 31.37
C ILE A 206 30.48 19.71 30.21
N SER A 207 31.78 19.97 30.41
CA SER A 207 32.62 20.52 29.34
C SER A 207 32.94 19.48 28.26
N ALA A 208 33.10 19.93 27.01
CA ALA A 208 33.50 19.09 25.89
C ALA A 208 34.81 18.30 26.14
N GLN A 209 35.74 18.90 26.89
CA GLN A 209 36.98 18.24 27.30
C GLN A 209 36.71 17.07 28.26
N LYS A 210 35.77 17.25 29.21
CA LYS A 210 35.36 16.19 30.14
C LYS A 210 34.68 15.04 29.40
N VAL A 211 33.83 15.34 28.41
CA VAL A 211 33.24 14.34 27.48
C VAL A 211 34.34 13.53 26.80
N GLY A 212 35.37 14.20 26.25
CA GLY A 212 36.49 13.54 25.59
C GLY A 212 37.32 12.64 26.49
N LYS A 213 37.55 13.03 27.76
CA LYS A 213 38.24 12.22 28.76
C LYS A 213 37.44 10.96 29.12
N ILE A 214 36.15 11.11 29.39
CA ILE A 214 35.26 9.99 29.71
C ILE A 214 35.19 9.01 28.53
N ALA A 215 35.09 9.52 27.30
CA ALA A 215 35.06 8.67 26.11
C ALA A 215 36.34 7.85 25.91
N ASN A 216 37.51 8.42 26.25
CA ASN A 216 38.78 7.68 26.24
C ASN A 216 38.83 6.65 27.37
N GLN A 217 38.39 7.01 28.58
CA GLN A 217 38.37 6.12 29.74
C GLN A 217 37.45 4.90 29.52
N LEU A 218 36.31 5.11 28.86
CA LEU A 218 35.35 4.04 28.52
C LEU A 218 35.78 3.21 27.30
N GLY A 219 36.85 3.60 26.59
CA GLY A 219 37.28 2.91 25.37
C GLY A 219 36.24 2.93 24.24
N ILE A 220 35.35 3.93 24.20
CA ILE A 220 34.24 3.96 23.23
C ILE A 220 34.60 4.60 21.89
N LYS A 221 35.83 5.10 21.73
CA LYS A 221 36.32 5.61 20.44
C LYS A 221 36.91 4.47 19.61
N ALA A 222 36.57 4.45 18.32
CA ALA A 222 37.18 3.51 17.38
C ALA A 222 38.61 3.93 17.03
N GLU A 223 39.40 3.00 16.52
CA GLU A 223 40.67 3.30 15.87
C GLU A 223 40.45 4.30 14.71
N GLN A 224 41.40 5.21 14.53
CA GLN A 224 41.32 6.25 13.51
C GLN A 224 42.06 5.79 12.25
N PRO A 225 41.46 5.87 11.04
CA PRO A 225 40.08 6.28 10.74
C PRO A 225 39.08 5.13 10.94
N GLY A 226 37.90 5.43 11.48
CA GLY A 226 36.91 4.39 11.76
C GLY A 226 35.64 4.89 12.43
N GLN A 227 34.69 3.96 12.58
CA GLN A 227 33.42 4.15 13.27
C GLN A 227 33.07 2.90 14.08
N ASN A 228 32.27 3.07 15.14
CA ASN A 228 31.72 1.98 15.91
C ASN A 228 30.28 2.31 16.35
N ARG A 229 29.69 1.49 17.23
CA ARG A 229 28.31 1.72 17.73
C ARG A 229 28.13 3.03 18.50
N PHE A 230 29.20 3.66 18.97
CA PHE A 230 29.17 4.85 19.82
C PHE A 230 29.47 6.15 19.06
N GLY A 231 30.05 6.09 17.87
CA GLY A 231 30.38 7.28 17.08
C GLY A 231 31.25 6.98 15.86
N ARG A 232 31.73 8.05 15.23
CA ARG A 232 32.67 7.98 14.10
C ARG A 232 33.67 9.14 14.09
N TRP A 233 34.81 8.94 13.44
CA TRP A 233 35.70 10.03 13.07
C TRP A 233 35.15 10.81 11.88
N ALA A 234 35.24 12.14 11.92
CA ALA A 234 34.88 13.07 10.85
C ALA A 234 36.00 14.08 10.69
N ASN A 235 36.37 14.41 9.47
CA ASN A 235 37.33 15.48 9.22
C ASN A 235 36.60 16.82 9.35
N SER A 236 37.05 17.68 10.26
CA SER A 236 36.61 19.07 10.32
C SER A 236 37.74 19.99 9.87
N LYS A 237 37.39 21.00 9.04
CA LYS A 237 38.34 22.06 8.69
C LYS A 237 38.68 22.86 9.95
N SER A 238 39.96 23.08 10.20
CA SER A 238 40.40 23.98 11.25
C SER A 238 39.89 25.41 10.98
N ARG A 239 39.44 26.10 12.02
CA ARG A 239 38.99 27.51 11.93
C ARG A 239 40.10 28.48 11.48
N TYR A 240 41.36 28.07 11.56
CA TYR A 240 42.53 28.94 11.40
C TYR A 240 43.63 28.35 10.51
N SER A 241 43.39 27.23 9.83
CA SER A 241 44.39 26.55 8.98
C SER A 241 43.72 25.64 7.97
N ASP A 242 44.34 25.43 6.81
CA ASP A 242 43.89 24.46 5.79
C ASP A 242 44.07 22.99 6.23
N LYS A 243 44.61 22.75 7.43
CA LYS A 243 44.73 21.41 8.01
C LYS A 243 43.35 20.86 8.40
N GLU A 244 43.01 19.69 7.87
CA GLU A 244 41.90 18.87 8.33
C GLU A 244 42.29 18.19 9.65
N VAL A 245 41.46 18.36 10.69
CA VAL A 245 41.66 17.71 11.99
C VAL A 245 40.55 16.70 12.17
N ALA A 246 40.92 15.47 12.55
CA ALA A 246 39.93 14.44 12.82
C ALA A 246 39.22 14.72 14.15
N GLN A 247 37.90 14.77 14.09
CA GLN A 247 37.01 15.00 15.22
C GLN A 247 36.10 13.79 15.42
N TRP A 248 35.98 13.31 16.65
CA TRP A 248 35.05 12.24 16.99
C TRP A 248 33.64 12.81 17.18
N LEU A 249 32.66 12.27 16.44
CA LEU A 249 31.24 12.58 16.56
C LEU A 249 30.53 11.41 17.23
N TYR A 250 29.70 11.71 18.24
CA TYR A 250 28.98 10.74 19.04
C TYR A 250 27.62 10.41 18.43
N TYR A 251 27.28 9.13 18.39
CA TYR A 251 25.90 8.68 18.21
C TYR A 251 25.15 8.70 19.54
N GLN A 252 23.82 8.60 19.51
CA GLN A 252 23.00 8.59 20.72
C GLN A 252 23.44 7.50 21.73
N ALA A 253 23.88 6.34 21.25
CA ALA A 253 24.42 5.28 22.12
C ALA A 253 25.71 5.71 22.86
N GLY A 254 26.57 6.51 22.21
CA GLY A 254 27.75 7.10 22.86
C GLY A 254 27.37 8.13 23.92
N VAL A 255 26.36 8.97 23.63
CA VAL A 255 25.81 9.94 24.60
C VAL A 255 25.26 9.23 25.83
N ASN A 256 24.47 8.17 25.63
CA ASN A 256 23.89 7.39 26.71
C ASN A 256 24.97 6.73 27.58
N LYS A 257 26.03 6.18 26.97
CA LYS A 257 27.13 5.55 27.72
C LYS A 257 27.89 6.54 28.60
N ILE A 258 28.09 7.77 28.11
CA ILE A 258 28.70 8.85 28.91
C ILE A 258 27.76 9.28 30.04
N ALA A 259 26.45 9.36 29.77
CA ALA A 259 25.44 9.68 30.78
C ALA A 259 25.27 8.59 31.86
N GLU A 260 25.49 7.33 31.52
CA GLU A 260 25.57 6.22 32.49
C GLU A 260 26.79 6.37 33.39
N PHE A 261 27.97 6.61 32.82
CA PHE A 261 29.20 6.80 33.58
C PHE A 261 29.11 7.97 34.57
N LEU A 262 28.42 9.06 34.21
CA LEU A 262 28.17 10.20 35.11
C LEU A 262 27.15 9.93 36.22
N ARG A 263 26.33 8.87 36.09
CA ARG A 263 25.38 8.45 37.12
C ARG A 263 26.00 7.43 38.10
N GLU A 264 26.98 6.68 37.64
CA GLU A 264 27.65 5.62 38.41
C GLU A 264 28.94 6.08 39.11
N GLY A 265 29.47 7.26 38.79
CA GLY A 265 30.69 7.84 39.40
C GLY A 265 30.50 9.24 39.91
#